data_AF-A0AA89RX04-F1
#
_entry.id   AF-A0AA89RX04-F1
#
_cell.length_a   1.000
_cell.length_b   1.000
_cell.length_c   1.000
_cell.angle_alpha   90.00
_cell.angle_beta   90.00
_cell.angle_gamma   90.00
#
_symmetry.space_group_name_H-M   'P 1'
#
loop_
_entity.id
_entity.type
_entity.pdbx_description
1 polymer ?
#
loop_
_entity_poly.entity_id
_entity_poly.type
_entity_poly.pdbx_seq_one_letter_code
_entity_poly.pdbx_strand_id
1 'polypeptide(L)'
;MSARAGTTLQAVQDATEAADFAFGVDLGARGSCQIGGMLATNAGGTRAIRFGKMREQTLGIEAVLADGTVVTSLNRMLKNNAGYDVKQLFIGSEGTLGVITRAVLRLHPPLAAPATALCRVRD
;
A
#
# COMPACT_ATOMS: atom_id res chain seq x y z
N MET A 1 -0.61 6.11 -8.06
CA MET A 1 -0.50 5.00 -9.04
C MET A 1 -1.71 4.08 -8.92
N SER A 2 -2.15 3.42 -9.99
CA SER A 2 -3.15 2.34 -9.91
C SER A 2 -2.46 1.00 -10.15
N ALA A 3 -2.71 0.00 -9.31
CA ALA A 3 -2.10 -1.32 -9.41
C ALA A 3 -3.15 -2.43 -9.26
N ARG A 4 -2.91 -3.58 -9.90
CA ARG A 4 -3.66 -4.82 -9.64
C ARG A 4 -3.17 -5.45 -8.34
N ALA A 5 -4.05 -6.14 -7.64
CA ALA A 5 -3.73 -6.78 -6.35
C ALA A 5 -2.54 -7.75 -6.44
N GLY A 6 -2.39 -8.48 -7.54
CA GLY A 6 -1.27 -9.41 -7.76
C GLY A 6 0.06 -8.75 -8.13
N THR A 7 0.13 -7.42 -8.28
CA THR A 7 1.39 -6.72 -8.60
C THR A 7 2.34 -6.86 -7.42
N THR A 8 3.61 -7.20 -7.65
CA THR A 8 4.60 -7.28 -6.57
C THR A 8 4.98 -5.89 -6.08
N LEU A 9 5.43 -5.80 -4.83
CA LEU A 9 5.95 -4.54 -4.28
C LEU A 9 7.14 -4.03 -5.09
N GLN A 10 8.07 -4.91 -5.48
CA GLN A 10 9.22 -4.55 -6.31
C GLN A 10 8.76 -3.90 -7.63
N ALA A 11 7.80 -4.50 -8.33
CA ALA A 11 7.30 -3.94 -9.59
C ALA A 11 6.63 -2.57 -9.41
N VAL A 12 5.96 -2.34 -8.28
CA VAL A 12 5.43 -1.00 -7.94
C VAL A 12 6.58 -0.01 -7.70
N GLN A 13 7.59 -0.38 -6.92
CA GLN A 13 8.73 0.48 -6.63
C GLN A 13 9.49 0.84 -7.92
N ASP A 14 9.84 -0.14 -8.75
CA ASP A 14 10.55 0.06 -10.02
C ASP A 14 9.77 1.02 -10.95
N ALA A 15 8.44 0.80 -11.06
CA ALA A 15 7.58 1.65 -11.88
C ALA A 15 7.42 3.07 -11.33
N THR A 16 7.47 3.25 -10.01
CA THR A 16 7.44 4.60 -9.40
C THR A 16 8.78 5.31 -9.54
N GLU A 17 9.90 4.61 -9.36
CA GLU A 17 11.25 5.16 -9.50
C GLU A 17 11.52 5.61 -10.94
N ALA A 18 11.10 4.81 -11.93
CA ALA A 18 11.17 5.19 -13.34
C ALA A 18 10.34 6.44 -13.69
N ALA A 19 9.36 6.80 -12.85
CA ALA A 19 8.52 7.98 -13.01
C ALA A 19 8.97 9.16 -12.11
N ASP A 20 10.13 9.07 -11.47
CA ASP A 20 10.64 10.07 -10.52
C ASP A 20 9.72 10.25 -9.30
N PHE A 21 9.23 9.13 -8.76
CA PHE A 21 8.46 9.05 -7.52
C PHE A 21 8.98 7.91 -6.62
N ALA A 22 8.54 7.90 -5.37
CA ALA A 22 8.77 6.81 -4.44
C ALA A 22 7.44 6.25 -3.89
N PHE A 23 7.41 4.95 -3.63
CA PHE A 23 6.36 4.31 -2.83
C PHE A 23 6.78 4.22 -1.36
N GLY A 24 5.84 4.51 -0.45
CA GLY A 24 6.14 4.72 0.97
C GLY A 24 6.39 3.45 1.78
N VAL A 25 5.94 2.28 1.30
CA VAL A 25 6.16 1.00 1.98
C VAL A 25 7.37 0.26 1.39
N ASP A 26 8.23 -0.26 2.26
CA ASP A 26 9.33 -1.15 1.89
C ASP A 26 9.53 -2.24 2.96
N LEU A 27 9.66 -3.50 2.53
CA LEU A 27 9.82 -4.65 3.41
C LEU A 27 10.63 -5.77 2.71
N GLY A 28 11.25 -6.65 3.50
CA GLY A 28 12.20 -7.65 2.99
C GLY A 28 11.64 -8.63 1.94
N ALA A 29 10.33 -8.87 1.95
CA ALA A 29 9.65 -9.74 0.99
C ALA A 29 9.27 -9.06 -0.33
N ARG A 30 9.77 -7.86 -0.64
CA ARG A 30 9.33 -7.04 -1.79
C ARG A 30 9.30 -7.75 -3.15
N GLY A 31 10.18 -8.73 -3.35
CA GLY A 31 10.26 -9.50 -4.60
C GLY A 31 9.11 -10.50 -4.81
N SER A 32 8.39 -10.86 -3.74
CA SER A 32 7.33 -11.89 -3.79
C SER A 32 6.00 -11.41 -3.20
N CYS A 33 6.00 -10.48 -2.25
CA CYS A 33 4.76 -9.96 -1.68
C CYS A 33 3.99 -9.14 -2.72
N GLN A 34 2.67 -9.30 -2.70
CA GLN A 34 1.75 -8.66 -3.63
C GLN A 34 0.97 -7.55 -2.94
N ILE A 35 0.59 -6.50 -3.69
CA ILE A 35 -0.15 -5.34 -3.16
C ILE A 35 -1.44 -5.75 -2.45
N GLY A 36 -2.20 -6.71 -2.98
CA GLY A 36 -3.42 -7.22 -2.35
C GLY A 36 -3.16 -7.85 -0.98
N GLY A 37 -2.14 -8.70 -0.87
CA GLY A 37 -1.74 -9.31 0.40
C GLY A 37 -1.21 -8.27 1.41
N MET A 38 -0.46 -7.28 0.93
CA MET A 38 0.01 -6.17 1.77
C MET A 38 -1.15 -5.32 2.30
N LEU A 39 -2.19 -5.07 1.48
CA LEU A 39 -3.40 -4.38 1.91
C LEU A 39 -4.18 -5.23 2.91
N ALA A 40 -4.40 -6.50 2.60
CA ALA A 40 -5.16 -7.42 3.45
C ALA A 40 -4.52 -7.58 4.84
N THR A 41 -3.19 -7.52 4.94
CA THR A 41 -2.45 -7.60 6.23
C THR A 41 -2.10 -6.23 6.83
N ASN A 42 -2.49 -5.13 6.19
CA ASN A 42 -2.06 -3.77 6.56
C ASN A 42 -0.54 -3.65 6.80
N ALA A 43 0.24 -4.14 5.84
CA ALA A 43 1.68 -4.22 5.94
C ALA A 43 2.31 -2.86 6.27
N GLY A 44 3.23 -2.87 7.24
CA GLY A 44 4.14 -1.77 7.49
C GLY A 44 5.45 -2.00 6.73
N GLY A 45 6.57 -1.84 7.40
CA GLY A 45 7.89 -2.04 6.82
C GLY A 45 8.92 -1.15 7.49
N THR A 46 10.15 -1.16 6.99
CA THR A 46 11.26 -0.36 7.53
C THR A 46 11.01 1.14 7.44
N ARG A 47 10.18 1.58 6.49
CA ARG A 47 9.85 2.99 6.23
C ARG A 47 8.56 3.47 6.93
N ALA A 48 7.92 2.63 7.75
CA ALA A 48 6.64 2.95 8.37
C ALA A 48 6.70 4.19 9.28
N ILE A 49 7.83 4.47 9.92
CA ILE A 49 8.02 5.68 10.75
C ILE A 49 7.90 6.95 9.90
N ARG A 50 8.37 6.93 8.65
CA ARG A 50 8.36 8.10 7.76
C ARG A 50 7.04 8.25 7.00
N PHE A 51 6.47 7.14 6.54
CA PHE A 51 5.36 7.16 5.58
C PHE A 51 4.07 6.50 6.09
N GLY A 52 4.10 5.79 7.20
CA GLY A 52 2.98 4.94 7.64
C GLY A 52 2.97 3.57 6.94
N LYS A 53 1.90 2.82 7.19
CA LYS A 53 1.65 1.47 6.68
C LYS A 53 0.82 1.53 5.39
N MET A 54 0.42 0.38 4.88
CA MET A 54 -0.44 0.28 3.69
C MET A 54 -1.72 1.09 3.80
N ARG A 55 -2.32 1.20 4.99
CA ARG A 55 -3.50 2.04 5.23
C ARG A 55 -3.27 3.50 4.83
N GLU A 56 -2.14 4.08 5.23
CA GLU A 56 -1.78 5.46 4.91
C GLU A 56 -1.33 5.64 3.45
N GLN A 57 -0.89 4.55 2.82
CA GLN A 57 -0.45 4.53 1.42
C GLN A 57 -1.58 4.24 0.41
N THR A 58 -2.82 4.09 0.87
CA THR A 58 -3.96 3.69 0.01
C THR A 58 -4.99 4.81 -0.12
N LEU A 59 -5.28 5.23 -1.35
CA LEU A 59 -6.30 6.23 -1.68
C LEU A 59 -7.65 5.58 -2.00
N GLY A 60 -7.64 4.38 -2.58
CA GLY A 60 -8.85 3.66 -2.96
C GLY A 60 -8.60 2.18 -3.24
N ILE A 61 -9.67 1.38 -3.20
CA ILE A 61 -9.63 -0.06 -3.48
C ILE A 61 -10.82 -0.50 -4.33
N GLU A 62 -10.68 -1.66 -4.93
CA GLU A 62 -11.76 -2.49 -5.47
C GLU A 62 -11.65 -3.88 -4.83
N ALA A 63 -12.77 -4.44 -4.40
CA ALA A 63 -12.83 -5.77 -3.82
C ALA A 63 -14.08 -6.53 -4.29
N VAL A 64 -14.00 -7.85 -4.29
CA VAL A 64 -15.11 -8.76 -4.61
C VAL A 64 -15.54 -9.46 -3.33
N LEU A 65 -16.82 -9.35 -2.98
CA LEU A 65 -17.41 -10.02 -1.83
C LEU A 65 -17.65 -11.51 -2.11
N ALA A 66 -18.01 -12.27 -1.08
CA ALA A 66 -18.24 -13.72 -1.17
C ALA A 66 -19.39 -14.11 -2.13
N ASP A 67 -20.38 -13.23 -2.31
CA ASP A 67 -21.50 -13.40 -3.25
C ASP A 67 -21.17 -12.95 -4.69
N GLY A 68 -19.94 -12.48 -4.93
CA GLY A 68 -19.48 -11.95 -6.21
C GLY A 68 -19.77 -10.46 -6.41
N THR A 69 -20.40 -9.78 -5.46
CA THR A 69 -20.64 -8.33 -5.54
C THR A 69 -19.32 -7.57 -5.57
N VAL A 70 -19.17 -6.66 -6.54
CA VAL A 70 -17.99 -5.80 -6.65
C VAL A 70 -18.23 -4.51 -5.86
N VAL A 71 -17.43 -4.32 -4.81
CA VAL A 71 -17.39 -3.07 -4.02
C VAL A 71 -16.20 -2.25 -4.49
N THR A 72 -16.46 -1.00 -4.89
CA THR A 72 -15.41 -0.10 -5.38
C THR A 72 -15.46 1.26 -4.72
N SER A 73 -14.28 1.73 -4.32
CA SER A 73 -14.00 3.11 -3.91
C SER A 73 -12.66 3.53 -4.50
N LEU A 74 -12.46 3.24 -5.78
CA LEU A 74 -11.28 3.66 -6.53
C LEU A 74 -11.33 5.17 -6.78
N ASN A 75 -10.59 5.94 -6.00
CA ASN A 75 -10.44 7.38 -6.17
C ASN A 75 -8.98 7.79 -6.03
N ARG A 76 -8.64 8.97 -6.55
CA ARG A 76 -7.28 9.55 -6.52
C ARG A 76 -7.17 10.75 -5.58
N MET A 77 -8.21 10.99 -4.78
CA MET A 77 -8.28 12.17 -3.91
C MET A 77 -7.52 11.91 -2.60
N LEU A 78 -6.81 12.92 -2.11
CA LEU A 78 -6.20 12.86 -0.78
C LEU A 78 -7.24 13.01 0.33
N LYS A 79 -8.31 13.76 0.08
CA LYS A 79 -9.42 13.96 0.99
C LYS A 79 -10.73 13.65 0.26
N ASN A 80 -11.49 12.71 0.79
CA ASN A 80 -12.80 12.33 0.29
C ASN A 80 -13.70 12.01 1.48
N ASN A 81 -14.73 12.84 1.69
CA ASN A 81 -15.67 12.71 2.80
C ASN A 81 -17.08 12.30 2.32
N ALA A 82 -17.19 11.77 1.10
CA ALA A 82 -18.47 11.33 0.54
C ALA A 82 -18.83 9.92 1.06
N GLY A 83 -19.41 9.87 2.26
CA GLY A 83 -19.87 8.63 2.90
C GLY A 83 -18.79 7.92 3.73
N TYR A 84 -19.00 6.64 4.01
CA TYR A 84 -18.08 5.84 4.81
C TYR A 84 -16.81 5.47 4.04
N ASP A 85 -15.69 5.40 4.76
CA ASP A 85 -14.42 5.01 4.18
C ASP A 85 -14.29 3.48 4.05
N VAL A 86 -15.06 2.91 3.13
CA VAL A 86 -15.18 1.45 2.95
C VAL A 86 -13.84 0.76 2.71
N LYS A 87 -12.83 1.46 2.17
CA LYS A 87 -11.50 0.89 1.98
C LYS A 87 -10.86 0.45 3.29
N GLN A 88 -11.17 1.12 4.39
CA GLN A 88 -10.59 0.85 5.70
C GLN A 88 -11.01 -0.51 6.26
N LEU A 89 -12.19 -1.01 5.86
CA LEU A 89 -12.72 -2.31 6.30
C LEU A 89 -11.89 -3.45 5.71
N PHE A 90 -11.52 -3.35 4.43
CA PHE A 90 -10.75 -4.41 3.75
C PHE A 90 -9.26 -4.38 4.09
N ILE A 91 -8.71 -3.19 4.40
CA ILE A 91 -7.31 -3.06 4.82
C ILE A 91 -7.15 -3.66 6.22
N GLY A 92 -6.33 -4.70 6.36
CA GLY A 92 -6.19 -5.47 7.61
C GLY A 92 -7.25 -6.55 7.83
N SER A 93 -8.12 -6.82 6.84
CA SER A 93 -9.15 -7.88 6.93
C SER A 93 -8.61 -9.30 6.74
N GLU A 94 -7.38 -9.45 6.28
CA GLU A 94 -6.77 -10.75 5.94
C GLU A 94 -7.60 -11.57 4.93
N GLY A 95 -8.39 -10.89 4.08
CA GLY A 95 -9.23 -11.54 3.06
C GLY A 95 -10.56 -12.07 3.57
N THR A 96 -10.87 -11.91 4.86
CA THR A 96 -12.10 -12.43 5.48
C THR A 96 -13.37 -11.70 5.03
N LEU A 97 -13.24 -10.46 4.53
CA LEU A 97 -14.36 -9.64 4.07
C LEU A 97 -14.52 -9.62 2.54
N GLY A 98 -13.58 -10.21 1.80
CA GLY A 98 -13.57 -10.23 0.35
C GLY A 98 -12.16 -10.20 -0.25
N VAL A 99 -12.10 -10.36 -1.57
CA VAL A 99 -10.85 -10.41 -2.33
C VAL A 99 -10.56 -9.03 -2.93
N ILE A 100 -9.50 -8.37 -2.47
CA ILE A 100 -9.02 -7.11 -3.06
C ILE A 100 -8.48 -7.39 -4.47
N THR A 101 -8.96 -6.67 -5.48
CA THR A 101 -8.58 -6.87 -6.89
C THR A 101 -7.74 -5.73 -7.44
N ARG A 102 -7.97 -4.50 -6.99
CA ARG A 102 -7.24 -3.29 -7.44
C ARG A 102 -7.05 -2.30 -6.30
N ALA A 103 -6.03 -1.46 -6.42
CA ALA A 103 -5.78 -0.37 -5.48
C ALA A 103 -5.26 0.89 -6.19
N VAL A 104 -5.57 2.04 -5.59
CA VAL A 104 -4.93 3.32 -5.90
C VAL A 104 -3.97 3.65 -4.77
N LEU A 105 -2.69 3.69 -5.09
CA LEU A 105 -1.58 3.92 -4.17
C LEU A 105 -1.14 5.39 -4.20
N ARG A 106 -0.91 5.95 -3.01
CA ARG A 106 -0.30 7.27 -2.83
C ARG A 106 1.20 7.18 -3.16
N LEU A 107 1.69 8.16 -3.90
CA LEU A 107 3.11 8.30 -4.22
C LEU A 107 3.70 9.49 -3.45
N HIS A 108 5.02 9.45 -3.24
CA HIS A 108 5.79 10.50 -2.61
C HIS A 108 6.85 11.02 -3.59
N PRO A 109 7.36 12.25 -3.40
CA PRO A 109 8.55 12.71 -4.12
C PRO A 109 9.72 11.73 -3.95
N PRO A 110 10.70 11.75 -4.88
CA PRO A 110 11.94 10.98 -4.76
C PRO A 110 12.59 11.19 -3.41
N LEU A 111 13.17 10.11 -2.88
CA LEU A 111 13.95 10.18 -1.66
C LEU A 111 15.30 10.83 -1.97
N ALA A 112 15.71 11.80 -1.15
CA ALA A 112 17.10 12.26 -1.13
C ALA A 112 18.04 11.09 -0.81
N ALA A 113 19.33 11.26 -1.12
CA ALA A 113 20.35 10.26 -0.88
C ALA A 113 20.28 9.73 0.57
N PRO A 114 20.18 8.41 0.78
CA PRO A 114 20.07 7.84 2.11
C PRO A 114 21.39 7.98 2.87
N ALA A 115 21.30 8.25 4.17
CA ALA A 115 22.41 8.14 5.12
C ALA A 115 22.03 7.07 6.16
N THR A 116 22.99 6.21 6.52
CA THR A 116 22.79 5.14 7.51
C THR A 116 23.87 5.21 8.57
N ALA A 117 23.48 5.13 9.83
CA ALA A 117 24.39 5.06 10.97
C ALA A 117 24.09 3.79 11.78
N LEU A 118 25.14 3.08 12.19
CA LEU A 118 25.05 1.95 13.12
C LEU A 118 25.68 2.36 14.45
N CYS A 119 24.89 2.39 15.52
CA CYS A 119 25.31 2.85 16.84
C CYS A 119 25.25 1.71 17.85
N ARG A 120 26.33 1.51 18.61
CA ARG A 120 26.32 0.65 19.80
C ARG A 120 25.75 1.44 20.98
N VAL A 121 24.82 0.85 21.71
CA VAL A 121 24.39 1.32 23.04
C VAL A 121 25.14 0.55 24.13
N ARG A 122 25.24 1.13 25.34
CA ARG A 122 25.69 0.36 26.51
C ARG A 122 24.64 -0.70 26.82
N ASP A 123 25.07 -1.84 27.31
CA ASP A 123 24.16 -2.86 27.84
C ASP A 123 23.35 -2.33 29.01
#